data_AF-A0AAD7AVL5-F1
#
_entry.id   AF-A0AAD7AVL5-F1
#
_cell.length_a   1.000
_cell.length_b   1.000
_cell.length_c   1.000
_cell.angle_alpha   90.00
_cell.angle_beta   90.00
_cell.angle_gamma   90.00
#
_symmetry.space_group_name_H-M   'P 1'
#
loop_
_entity.id
_entity.type
_entity.pdbx_description
1 polymer ?
#
loop_
_entity_poly.entity_id
_entity_poly.type
_entity_poly.pdbx_seq_one_letter_code
_entity_poly.pdbx_strand_id
1 'polypeptide(L)'
;IEPKHASQAIILYTTTLNHAPRSLDFTAKTVHAFAHYTFGSSESSLVFADLQGTSARVNGNNGVILFDPMTHTCNGHIGSGLGDFGTKGLETFIETHRCNEL
;
A
#
# COMPACT_ATOMS: atom_id res chain seq x y z
N ILE A 1 -0.30 19.62 6.79
CA ILE A 1 -1.32 19.41 7.84
C ILE A 1 -2.46 18.65 7.20
N GLU A 2 -2.80 17.48 7.74
CA GLU A 2 -3.89 16.63 7.27
C GLU A 2 -5.05 16.61 8.28
N PRO A 3 -6.29 16.30 7.85
CA PRO A 3 -7.42 16.17 8.77
C PRO A 3 -7.21 15.04 9.79
N LYS A 4 -7.63 15.27 11.03
CA LYS A 4 -7.62 14.22 12.05
C LYS A 4 -8.59 13.10 11.67
N HIS A 5 -8.07 11.87 11.64
CA HIS A 5 -8.88 10.68 11.40
C HIS A 5 -9.89 10.47 12.54
N ALA A 6 -11.16 10.25 12.19
CA ALA A 6 -12.24 10.07 13.16
C ALA A 6 -12.08 8.78 13.98
N SER A 7 -11.57 7.72 13.35
CA SER A 7 -11.14 6.50 14.02
C SER A 7 -9.68 6.64 14.47
N GLN A 8 -9.39 6.29 15.73
CA GLN A 8 -8.02 6.21 16.23
C GLN A 8 -7.37 4.83 16.03
N ALA A 9 -8.14 3.83 15.56
CA ALA A 9 -7.62 2.52 15.25
C ALA A 9 -6.95 2.53 13.87
N ILE A 10 -5.66 2.19 13.85
CA ILE A 10 -4.84 2.06 12.64
C ILE A 10 -4.82 0.59 12.22
N ILE A 11 -5.11 0.34 10.94
CA ILE A 11 -5.00 -0.96 10.30
C ILE A 11 -3.79 -0.92 9.37
N LEU A 12 -2.85 -1.84 9.58
CA LEU A 12 -1.64 -1.96 8.78
C LEU A 12 -1.78 -3.12 7.79
N TYR A 13 -1.74 -2.82 6.49
CA TYR A 13 -1.93 -3.80 5.40
C TYR A 13 -0.59 -4.33 4.88
N THR A 14 0.35 -3.43 4.57
CA THR A 14 1.73 -3.78 4.19
C THR A 14 2.72 -3.02 5.07
N THR A 15 3.95 -3.51 5.21
CA THR A 15 5.04 -2.69 5.76
C THR A 15 5.88 -2.12 4.63
N THR A 16 6.95 -1.42 4.97
CA THR A 16 7.91 -0.90 4.00
C THR A 16 8.61 -1.98 3.18
N LEU A 17 8.89 -3.17 3.73
CA LEU A 17 9.62 -4.24 3.02
C LEU A 17 8.95 -5.61 3.17
N ASN A 18 7.64 -5.62 3.39
CA ASN A 18 6.87 -6.86 3.43
C ASN A 18 5.45 -6.57 2.95
N HIS A 19 5.10 -7.15 1.80
CA HIS A 19 3.82 -6.96 1.14
C HIS A 19 2.89 -8.18 1.29
N ALA A 20 3.28 -9.16 2.12
CA ALA A 20 2.44 -10.30 2.43
C ALA A 20 1.19 -9.88 3.23
N PRO A 21 0.01 -10.41 2.90
CA PRO A 21 -1.22 -10.06 3.60
C PRO A 21 -1.23 -10.54 5.05
N ARG A 22 -1.57 -9.62 5.95
CA ARG A 22 -1.76 -9.89 7.38
C ARG A 22 -3.19 -10.31 7.74
N SER A 23 -4.14 -9.92 6.90
CA SER A 23 -5.56 -10.29 6.99
C SER A 23 -6.02 -10.80 5.63
N LEU A 24 -7.02 -11.69 5.64
CA LEU A 24 -7.67 -12.23 4.46
C LEU A 24 -9.09 -11.70 4.27
N ASP A 25 -9.48 -10.64 4.99
CA ASP A 25 -10.74 -9.96 4.74
C ASP A 25 -10.73 -9.22 3.38
N PHE A 26 -11.92 -8.93 2.86
CA PHE A 26 -12.07 -8.30 1.54
C PHE A 26 -11.45 -6.90 1.45
N THR A 27 -11.39 -6.15 2.55
CA THR A 27 -10.77 -4.83 2.58
C THR A 27 -9.26 -4.98 2.39
N ALA A 28 -8.62 -5.87 3.15
CA ALA A 28 -7.21 -6.18 2.99
C ALA A 28 -6.90 -6.69 1.58
N LYS A 29 -7.68 -7.64 1.06
CA LYS A 29 -7.52 -8.14 -0.32
C LYS A 29 -7.58 -7.01 -1.35
N THR A 30 -8.52 -6.07 -1.19
CA THR A 30 -8.67 -4.91 -2.07
C THR A 30 -7.43 -4.00 -2.00
N VAL A 31 -6.88 -3.76 -0.81
CA VAL A 31 -5.66 -2.95 -0.64
C VAL A 31 -4.42 -3.63 -1.27
N HIS A 32 -4.28 -4.95 -1.12
CA HIS A 32 -3.18 -5.70 -1.77
C HIS A 32 -3.34 -5.74 -3.30
N ALA A 33 -4.57 -5.90 -3.79
CA ALA A 33 -4.86 -5.84 -5.21
C ALA A 33 -4.61 -4.43 -5.78
N PHE A 34 -4.93 -3.37 -5.02
CA PHE A 34 -4.57 -1.99 -5.37
C PHE A 34 -3.06 -1.81 -5.53
N ALA A 35 -2.25 -2.29 -4.57
CA ALA A 35 -0.80 -2.23 -4.67
C ALA A 35 -0.29 -2.94 -5.95
N HIS A 36 -0.79 -4.15 -6.23
CA HIS A 36 -0.46 -4.87 -7.46
C HIS A 36 -0.91 -4.12 -8.71
N TYR A 37 -2.13 -3.60 -8.75
CA TYR A 37 -2.63 -2.80 -9.86
C TYR A 37 -1.72 -1.60 -10.15
N THR A 38 -1.24 -0.90 -9.12
CA THR A 38 -0.32 0.24 -9.30
C THR A 38 1.04 -0.19 -9.86
N PHE A 39 1.52 -1.37 -9.47
CA PHE A 39 2.74 -1.95 -10.05
C PHE A 39 2.57 -2.30 -11.53
N GLY A 40 1.46 -2.96 -11.89
CA GLY A 40 1.18 -3.28 -13.29
C GLY A 40 0.93 -2.04 -14.16
N SER A 41 0.11 -1.10 -13.68
CA SER A 41 -0.26 0.12 -14.42
C SER A 41 0.89 1.11 -14.58
N SER A 42 1.92 1.02 -13.74
CA SER A 42 3.15 1.81 -13.88
C SER A 42 4.24 1.12 -14.70
N GLU A 43 3.92 0.06 -15.45
CA GLU A 43 4.89 -0.74 -16.21
C GLU A 43 6.02 -1.28 -15.31
N SER A 44 5.65 -1.74 -14.11
CA SER A 44 6.57 -2.27 -13.10
C SER A 44 7.58 -1.25 -12.55
N SER A 45 7.32 0.05 -12.71
CA SER A 45 8.25 1.09 -12.27
C SER A 45 7.99 1.64 -10.87
N LEU A 46 6.80 1.40 -10.31
CA LEU A 46 6.40 1.90 -8.99
C LEU A 46 5.47 0.92 -8.27
N VAL A 47 5.67 0.72 -6.96
CA VAL A 47 4.66 0.06 -6.11
C VAL A 47 4.44 0.86 -4.84
N PHE A 48 3.20 0.89 -4.36
CA PHE A 48 2.91 1.41 -3.02
C PHE A 48 3.32 0.42 -1.93
N ALA A 49 3.90 0.97 -0.86
CA ALA A 49 4.37 0.28 0.32
C ALA A 49 3.84 0.97 1.58
N ASP A 50 4.03 0.33 2.73
CA ASP A 50 3.56 0.84 4.04
C ASP A 50 2.08 1.31 4.03
N LEU A 51 1.23 0.57 3.31
CA LEU A 51 -0.19 0.90 3.21
C LEU A 51 -0.85 0.64 4.56
N GLN A 52 -1.25 1.74 5.18
CA GLN A 52 -1.99 1.78 6.43
C GLN A 52 -3.21 2.68 6.29
N GLY A 53 -4.22 2.42 7.09
CA GLY A 53 -5.46 3.17 6.99
C GLY A 53 -6.35 3.07 8.21
N THR A 54 -7.38 3.88 8.21
CA THR A 54 -8.45 3.85 9.20
C THR A 54 -9.78 3.60 8.52
N SER A 55 -10.66 2.79 9.12
CA SER A 55 -12.04 2.66 8.68
C SER A 55 -12.75 4.01 8.75
N ALA A 56 -13.46 4.38 7.69
CA ALA A 56 -14.15 5.66 7.57
C ALA A 56 -15.36 5.57 6.62
N ARG A 57 -16.20 6.60 6.61
CA ARG A 57 -17.25 6.77 5.61
C ARG A 57 -16.66 7.51 4.41
N VAL A 58 -16.58 6.86 3.26
CA VAL A 58 -16.08 7.42 1.99
C VAL A 58 -17.26 7.52 1.04
N ASN A 59 -17.61 8.74 0.62
CA ASN A 59 -18.76 9.01 -0.27
C ASN A 59 -20.07 8.37 0.22
N GLY A 60 -20.31 8.36 1.53
CA GLY A 60 -21.51 7.76 2.11
C GLY A 60 -21.50 6.23 2.16
N ASN A 61 -20.37 5.57 1.94
CA ASN A 61 -20.19 4.12 2.08
C ASN A 61 -19.12 3.77 3.12
N ASN A 62 -19.16 2.56 3.66
CA ASN A 62 -18.08 2.07 4.52
C ASN A 62 -16.85 1.83 3.65
N GLY A 63 -15.72 2.37 4.06
CA GLY A 63 -14.45 2.20 3.35
C GLY A 63 -13.29 2.45 4.28
N VAL A 64 -12.12 2.66 3.66
CA VAL A 64 -10.87 2.95 4.34
C VAL A 64 -10.28 4.22 3.74
N ILE A 65 -9.79 5.10 4.60
CA ILE A 65 -8.89 6.18 4.20
C ILE A 65 -7.47 5.67 4.47
N LEU A 66 -6.71 5.48 3.40
CA LEU A 66 -5.27 5.24 3.48
C LEU A 66 -4.54 6.56 3.73
N PHE A 67 -3.50 6.52 4.54
CA PHE A 67 -2.68 7.70 4.87
C PHE A 67 -1.21 7.29 4.98
N ASP A 68 -0.32 8.28 4.91
CA ASP A 68 1.14 8.11 4.91
C ASP A 68 1.68 6.97 4.01
N PRO A 69 1.23 6.84 2.74
CA PRO A 69 1.75 5.79 1.89
C PRO A 69 3.22 6.03 1.57
N MET A 70 4.00 4.95 1.53
CA MET A 70 5.33 4.95 0.92
C MET A 70 5.25 4.40 -0.50
N THR A 71 6.31 4.61 -1.28
CA THR A 71 6.45 3.98 -2.60
C THR A 71 7.86 3.46 -2.77
N HIS A 72 7.99 2.42 -3.60
CA HIS A 72 9.26 2.03 -4.19
C HIS A 72 9.24 2.36 -5.66
N THR A 73 10.31 2.97 -6.17
CA THR A 73 10.45 3.36 -7.57
C THR A 73 11.76 2.87 -8.14
N CYS A 74 11.89 2.80 -9.47
CA CYS A 74 13.19 2.48 -10.10
C CYS A 74 14.30 3.48 -9.74
N ASN A 75 13.93 4.71 -9.36
CA ASN A 75 14.86 5.79 -9.02
C ASN A 75 15.19 5.86 -7.52
N GLY A 76 14.62 4.97 -6.70
CA GLY A 76 14.88 4.89 -5.26
C GLY A 76 14.57 6.20 -4.53
N HIS A 77 15.38 6.51 -3.51
CA HIS A 77 15.17 7.67 -2.62
C HIS A 77 15.11 9.01 -3.36
N ILE A 78 15.71 9.10 -4.55
CA ILE A 78 15.65 10.27 -5.44
C ILE A 78 14.27 10.40 -6.09
N GLY A 79 13.57 9.28 -6.30
CA GLY A 79 12.26 9.18 -6.93
C GLY A 79 11.09 9.58 -6.04
N SER A 80 11.02 9.10 -4.79
CA SER A 80 9.82 9.32 -3.96
C SER A 80 10.02 9.55 -2.45
N GLY A 81 11.27 9.59 -1.98
CA GLY A 81 11.61 9.98 -0.61
C GLY A 81 12.33 8.92 0.21
N LEU A 82 12.53 9.20 1.51
CA LEU A 82 13.41 8.41 2.40
C LEU A 82 12.97 6.94 2.60
N GLY A 83 11.68 6.65 2.44
CA GLY A 83 11.13 5.30 2.54
C GLY A 83 11.24 4.47 1.26
N ASP A 84 11.80 5.03 0.18
CA ASP A 84 11.97 4.34 -1.09
C ASP A 84 13.27 3.51 -1.09
N PHE A 85 13.14 2.19 -1.05
CA PHE A 85 14.25 1.25 -1.12
C PHE A 85 14.66 0.88 -2.55
N GLY A 86 14.12 1.56 -3.55
CA GLY A 86 14.45 1.39 -4.96
C GLY A 86 14.06 0.02 -5.50
N THR A 87 14.92 -0.51 -6.37
CA THR A 87 14.77 -1.85 -6.96
C THR A 87 14.64 -2.94 -5.91
N LYS A 88 15.35 -2.84 -4.77
CA LYS A 88 15.21 -3.79 -3.66
C LYS A 88 13.77 -3.85 -3.12
N GLY A 89 13.12 -2.69 -3.02
CA GLY A 89 11.73 -2.60 -2.62
C GLY A 89 10.79 -3.25 -3.64
N LEU A 90 11.03 -3.01 -4.93
CA LEU A 90 10.27 -3.64 -6.03
C LEU A 90 10.45 -5.17 -6.04
N GLU A 91 11.68 -5.66 -5.89
CA GLU A 91 12.00 -7.09 -5.81
C GLU A 91 11.29 -7.75 -4.63
N THR A 92 11.33 -7.10 -3.46
CA THR A 92 10.64 -7.61 -2.26
C THR A 92 9.13 -7.70 -2.47
N PHE A 93 8.53 -6.73 -3.17
CA PHE A 93 7.14 -6.80 -3.56
C PHE A 93 6.86 -8.02 -4.45
N ILE A 94 7.66 -8.25 -5.50
CA ILE A 94 7.51 -9.39 -6.41
C ILE A 94 7.63 -10.73 -5.64
N GLU A 95 8.58 -10.84 -4.72
CA GLU A 95 8.82 -12.06 -3.95
C GLU A 95 7.70 -12.37 -2.94
N THR A 96 7.17 -11.34 -2.29
CA THR A 96 6.24 -11.50 -1.15
C THR A 96 4.78 -11.36 -1.53
N HIS A 97 4.46 -10.68 -2.63
CA HIS A 97 3.09 -10.53 -3.09
C HIS A 97 2.49 -11.87 -3.54
N ARG A 98 1.23 -12.09 -3.21
CA ARG A 98 0.42 -13.20 -3.73
C ARG A 98 -0.88 -12.61 -4.27
N CYS A 99 -1.15 -12.89 -5.54
CA CYS A 99 -2.44 -12.52 -6.14
C CYS A 99 -3.56 -13.18 -5.34
N ASN A 100 -4.68 -12.47 -5.21
CA ASN A 100 -5.91 -12.98 -4.63
C ASN A 100 -7.01 -12.99 -5.70
N GLU A 101 -8.26 -13.18 -5.32
CA GLU A 101 -9.39 -13.27 -6.26
C GLU A 101 -9.81 -11.92 -6.90
N LEU A 102 -9.22 -10.80 -6.49
CA LEU A 102 -9.46 -9.46 -7.02
C LEU A 102 -8.42 -9.06 -8.08
#